data_AF-A0A2W6MT43-F1
#
_entry.id   AF-A0A2W6MT43-F1
#
_cell.length_a   1.000
_cell.length_b   1.000
_cell.length_c   1.000
_cell.angle_alpha   90.00
_cell.angle_beta   90.00
_cell.angle_gamma   90.00
#
_symmetry.space_group_name_H-M   'P 1'
#
loop_
_entity.id
_entity.type
_entity.pdbx_description
1 polymer ?
#
loop_
_entity_poly.entity_id
_entity_poly.type
_entity_poly.pdbx_seq_one_letter_code
_entity_poly.pdbx_strand_id
1 'polypeptide(L)'
;MHYTKTNRAKIHSNSFYLSLSLLKALDKVAEIEGQSRSVIVERALIYYFEKENKNAWEKSKRAYKKAKKIYFKKTNPKKHRKTFQTKTYLQECLFA
;
A
#
# COMPACT_ATOMS: atom_id res chain seq x y z
N MET A 1 -17.85 8.23 21.51
CA MET A 1 -16.65 8.18 20.62
C MET A 1 -17.14 7.87 19.21
N HIS A 2 -17.24 8.87 18.32
CA HIS A 2 -17.72 8.65 16.95
C HIS A 2 -16.55 8.31 16.03
N TYR A 3 -16.53 7.09 15.48
CA TYR A 3 -15.60 6.69 14.42
C TYR A 3 -16.24 6.99 13.06
N THR A 4 -15.52 7.74 12.21
CA THR A 4 -15.90 7.90 10.81
C THR A 4 -15.51 6.66 10.03
N LYS A 5 -16.49 5.97 9.43
CA LYS A 5 -16.25 4.77 8.63
C LYS A 5 -15.61 5.19 7.31
N THR A 6 -14.33 4.87 7.12
CA THR A 6 -13.67 5.13 5.82
C THR A 6 -14.09 4.03 4.83
N ASN A 7 -14.59 4.42 3.65
CA ASN A 7 -14.95 3.51 2.53
C ASN A 7 -13.70 2.94 1.83
N ARG A 8 -12.65 2.57 2.58
CA ARG A 8 -11.48 1.93 2.00
C ARG A 8 -11.75 0.44 1.92
N ALA A 9 -11.59 -0.12 0.72
CA ALA A 9 -11.63 -1.56 0.54
C ALA A 9 -10.52 -2.21 1.38
N LYS A 10 -10.85 -3.33 2.03
CA LYS A 10 -9.88 -4.08 2.84
C LYS A 10 -8.88 -4.73 1.88
N ILE A 11 -7.60 -4.39 2.02
CA ILE A 11 -6.53 -4.97 1.21
C ILE A 11 -6.12 -6.30 1.85
N HIS A 12 -6.24 -7.38 1.10
CA HIS A 12 -5.77 -8.70 1.50
C HIS A 12 -4.40 -8.96 0.89
N SER A 13 -3.43 -9.33 1.73
CA SER A 13 -2.09 -9.73 1.29
C SER A 13 -1.95 -11.23 1.48
N ASN A 14 -1.87 -11.97 0.37
CA ASN A 14 -1.69 -13.42 0.37
C ASN A 14 -0.33 -13.78 -0.21
N SER A 15 0.22 -14.91 0.23
CA SER A 15 1.43 -15.51 -0.32
C SER A 15 1.09 -16.80 -1.06
N PHE A 16 1.87 -17.14 -2.07
CA PHE A 16 1.74 -18.39 -2.81
C PHE A 16 3.10 -18.79 -3.38
N TYR A 17 3.29 -20.08 -3.64
CA TYR A 17 4.52 -20.62 -4.20
C TYR A 17 4.46 -20.60 -5.73
N LEU A 18 5.61 -20.33 -6.35
CA LEU A 18 5.81 -20.40 -7.79
C LEU A 18 7.02 -21.28 -8.09
N SER A 19 7.01 -21.90 -9.27
CA SER A 19 8.21 -22.56 -9.77
C SER A 19 9.32 -21.53 -10.02
N LEU A 20 10.57 -21.96 -9.90
CA LEU A 20 11.74 -21.10 -10.11
C LEU A 20 11.77 -20.51 -11.53
N SER A 21 11.35 -21.28 -12.53
CA SER A 21 11.28 -20.83 -13.92
C SER A 21 10.28 -19.68 -14.08
N LEU A 22 9.11 -19.79 -13.45
CA LEU A 22 8.09 -18.75 -13.51
C LEU A 22 8.54 -17.49 -12.76
N LEU A 23 9.20 -17.65 -11.61
CA LEU A 23 9.74 -16.52 -10.84
C LEU A 23 10.75 -15.72 -11.68
N LYS A 24 11.69 -16.40 -12.35
CA LYS A 24 12.67 -15.76 -13.24
C LYS A 24 12.02 -15.06 -14.43
N ALA A 25 10.98 -15.64 -15.01
CA ALA A 25 10.23 -14.99 -16.07
C ALA A 25 9.55 -13.71 -15.56
N LEU A 26 8.97 -13.77 -14.37
CA LEU A 26 8.28 -12.66 -13.74
C LEU A 26 9.24 -11.51 -13.37
N ASP A 27 10.44 -11.83 -12.89
CA ASP A 27 11.51 -10.86 -12.65
C ASP A 27 11.92 -10.16 -13.95
N LYS A 28 12.10 -10.89 -15.06
CA LYS A 28 12.44 -10.30 -16.37
C LYS A 28 11.35 -9.36 -16.88
N VAL A 29 10.08 -9.76 -16.75
CA VAL A 29 8.95 -8.89 -17.17
C VAL A 29 8.88 -7.65 -16.30
N ALA A 30 9.12 -7.78 -14.99
CA ALA A 30 9.18 -6.67 -14.05
C ALA A 30 10.27 -5.64 -14.43
N GLU A 31 11.43 -6.14 -14.83
CA GLU A 31 12.54 -5.31 -15.28
C GLU A 31 12.22 -4.58 -16.59
N ILE A 32 11.70 -5.29 -17.60
CA ILE A 32 11.33 -4.71 -18.90
C ILE A 32 10.26 -3.62 -18.75
N GLU A 33 9.25 -3.85 -17.91
CA GLU A 33 8.14 -2.90 -17.73
C GLU A 33 8.42 -1.82 -16.67
N GLY A 34 9.49 -1.97 -15.88
CA GLY A 34 9.80 -1.08 -14.76
C GLY A 34 8.72 -1.08 -13.68
N GLN A 35 8.08 -2.24 -13.44
CA GLN A 35 6.97 -2.41 -12.50
C GLN A 35 7.29 -3.45 -11.43
N SER A 36 6.56 -3.43 -10.31
CA SER A 36 6.73 -4.47 -9.29
C SER A 36 6.14 -5.81 -9.73
N ARG A 37 6.68 -6.90 -9.19
CA ARG A 37 6.18 -8.26 -9.42
C ARG A 37 4.71 -8.42 -9.06
N SER A 38 4.29 -7.82 -7.95
CA SER A 38 2.90 -7.86 -7.48
C SER A 38 1.94 -7.24 -8.50
N VAL A 39 2.35 -6.15 -9.14
CA VAL A 39 1.58 -5.46 -10.18
C VAL A 39 1.43 -6.35 -11.41
N ILE A 40 2.50 -7.02 -11.84
CA ILE A 40 2.44 -7.93 -12.98
C ILE A 40 1.54 -9.13 -12.69
N VAL A 41 1.64 -9.71 -11.48
CA VAL A 41 0.77 -10.82 -11.05
C VAL A 41 -0.69 -10.39 -11.05
N GLU A 42 -1.01 -9.26 -10.45
CA GLU A 42 -2.37 -8.74 -10.39
C GLU A 42 -2.93 -8.47 -11.80
N ARG A 43 -2.12 -7.89 -12.70
CA ARG A 43 -2.49 -7.71 -14.10
C ARG A 43 -2.80 -9.04 -14.79
N ALA A 44 -1.95 -10.03 -14.59
CA ALA A 44 -2.12 -11.37 -15.17
C ALA A 44 -3.42 -12.01 -14.67
N LEU A 45 -3.74 -11.86 -13.39
CA LEU A 45 -5.00 -12.34 -12.80
C LEU A 45 -6.21 -11.61 -13.38
N ILE A 46 -6.19 -10.27 -13.44
CA ILE A 46 -7.29 -9.48 -14.03
C ILE A 46 -7.52 -9.90 -15.48
N TYR A 47 -6.45 -10.00 -16.27
CA TYR A 47 -6.54 -10.43 -17.66
C TYR A 47 -7.12 -11.84 -17.78
N TYR A 48 -6.66 -12.78 -16.95
CA TYR A 48 -7.13 -14.16 -16.95
C TYR A 48 -8.63 -14.26 -16.61
N PHE A 49 -9.10 -13.51 -15.61
CA PHE A 49 -10.51 -13.51 -15.22
C PHE A 49 -11.41 -12.75 -16.21
N GLU A 50 -10.89 -11.74 -16.90
CA GLU A 50 -11.66 -10.95 -17.87
C GLU A 50 -11.51 -11.42 -19.32
N LYS A 51 -10.81 -12.53 -19.59
CA LYS A 51 -10.36 -12.96 -20.93
C LYS A 51 -11.43 -13.04 -22.03
N GLU A 52 -12.71 -13.18 -21.68
CA GLU A 52 -13.83 -13.18 -22.64
C GLU A 52 -14.22 -11.78 -23.13
N ASN A 53 -13.68 -10.74 -22.49
CA ASN A 53 -13.89 -9.36 -22.88
C ASN A 53 -12.86 -8.94 -23.95
N LYS A 54 -13.33 -8.43 -25.09
CA LYS A 54 -12.44 -7.89 -26.14
C LYS A 54 -11.46 -6.84 -25.63
N ASN A 55 -11.79 -6.16 -24.54
CA ASN A 55 -10.97 -5.11 -23.94
C ASN A 55 -10.22 -5.58 -22.66
N ALA A 56 -10.13 -6.88 -22.39
CA ALA A 56 -9.48 -7.44 -21.20
C ALA A 56 -8.03 -6.94 -21.05
N TRP A 57 -7.29 -6.86 -22.17
CA TRP A 57 -5.93 -6.35 -22.16
C TRP A 57 -5.84 -4.89 -21.71
N GLU A 58 -6.70 -4.03 -22.22
CA GLU A 58 -6.71 -2.61 -21.85
C GLU A 58 -7.17 -2.40 -20.40
N LYS A 59 -8.16 -3.17 -19.96
CA LYS A 59 -8.65 -3.14 -18.58
C LYS A 59 -7.59 -3.59 -17.58
N SER A 60 -6.87 -4.66 -17.89
CA SER A 60 -5.77 -5.15 -17.04
C SER A 60 -4.70 -4.05 -16.81
N LYS A 61 -4.45 -3.20 -17.82
CA LYS A 61 -3.50 -2.08 -17.73
C LYS A 61 -4.07 -0.86 -16.99
N ARG A 62 -5.39 -0.75 -16.82
CA ARG A 62 -6.07 0.45 -16.26
C ARG A 62 -5.81 0.64 -14.76
N ALA A 63 -5.67 -0.45 -13.99
CA ALA A 63 -5.33 -0.38 -12.57
C ALA A 63 -4.03 0.42 -12.32
N TYR A 64 -3.15 0.48 -13.34
CA TYR A 64 -1.82 1.07 -13.26
C TYR A 64 -1.69 2.42 -13.94
N LYS A 65 -2.80 3.12 -14.25
CA LYS A 65 -2.71 4.55 -14.55
C LYS A 65 -2.11 5.22 -13.31
N LYS A 66 -0.81 5.52 -13.39
CA LYS A 66 0.02 6.19 -12.38
C LYS A 66 -0.87 7.10 -11.55
N ALA A 67 -0.97 6.88 -10.24
CA ALA A 67 -1.59 7.85 -9.35
C ALA A 67 -1.00 9.21 -9.74
N LYS A 68 -1.85 10.15 -10.19
CA LYS A 68 -1.38 11.48 -10.55
C LYS A 68 -0.51 11.95 -9.39
N LYS A 69 0.75 12.30 -9.64
CA LYS A 69 1.61 12.86 -8.59
C LYS A 69 0.88 14.08 -8.05
N ILE A 70 0.24 13.95 -6.89
CA ILE A 70 -0.32 15.09 -6.18
C ILE A 70 0.91 15.77 -5.58
N TYR A 71 1.40 16.80 -6.27
CA TYR A 71 2.45 17.66 -5.75
C TYR A 71 1.85 18.46 -4.60
N PHE A 72 1.92 17.92 -3.38
CA PHE A 72 1.61 18.70 -2.20
C PHE A 72 2.68 19.79 -2.06
N LYS A 73 2.26 21.05 -2.00
CA LYS A 73 3.16 22.13 -1.59
C LYS A 73 3.68 21.78 -0.20
N LYS A 74 5.01 21.71 0.00
CA LYS A 74 5.60 21.51 1.34
C LYS A 74 5.11 22.64 2.24
N THR A 75 4.06 22.40 3.02
CA THR A 75 3.76 23.25 4.17
C THR A 75 4.80 22.87 5.22
N ASN A 76 5.68 23.81 5.57
CA ASN A 76 6.56 23.63 6.73
C ASN A 76 5.65 23.41 7.93
N PRO A 77 5.60 22.22 8.56
CA PRO A 77 4.82 22.05 9.75
C PRO A 77 5.48 22.93 10.82
N LYS A 78 4.80 23.99 11.28
CA LYS A 78 5.22 24.69 12.49
C LYS A 78 5.30 23.60 13.57
N LYS A 79 6.50 23.37 14.11
CA LYS A 79 6.71 22.41 15.20
C LYS A 79 5.88 22.87 16.40
N HIS A 80 4.67 22.38 16.55
CA HIS A 80 3.96 22.44 17.82
C HIS A 80 4.64 21.43 18.75
N ARG A 81 5.74 21.87 19.38
CA ARG A 81 6.42 21.14 20.44
C ARG A 81 5.45 21.15 21.63
N LYS A 82 4.62 20.12 21.76
CA LYS A 82 3.89 19.89 23.01
C LYS A 82 4.96 19.59 24.06
N THR A 83 5.17 20.54 24.98
CA THR A 83 5.87 20.28 26.23
C THR A 83 5.06 19.23 26.98
N PHE A 84 5.52 17.98 26.95
CA PHE A 84 5.10 17.01 27.94
C PHE A 84 5.61 17.52 29.28
N GLN A 85 4.77 18.19 30.05
CA GLN A 85 5.04 18.38 31.46
C GLN A 85 4.95 16.99 32.10
N THR A 86 6.09 16.36 32.32
CA THR A 86 6.20 15.22 33.22
C THR A 86 5.80 15.70 34.61
N LYS A 87 4.56 15.42 35.02
CA LYS A 87 4.18 15.54 36.42
C LYS A 87 4.98 14.49 37.19
N THR A 88 6.01 14.93 37.91
CA THR A 88 6.68 14.12 38.92
C THR A 88 5.73 13.98 40.09
N TYR A 89 5.13 12.81 40.25
CA TYR A 89 4.41 12.47 41.49
C TYR A 89 5.47 12.02 42.49
N LEU A 90 5.74 12.86 43.50
CA LEU A 90 6.47 12.43 44.68
C LEU A 90 5.54 11.50 45.46
N GLN A 91 5.91 10.23 45.54
CA GLN A 91 5.24 9.26 46.40
C GLN A 91 5.86 9.39 47.79
N GLU A 92 5.13 9.99 48.72
CA GLU A 92 5.52 9.95 50.13
C GLU A 92 5.22 8.54 50.69
N CYS A 93 6.18 7.97 51.43
CA CYS A 93 6.01 6.67 52.06
C CYS A 93 4.97 6.79 53.19
N LEU A 94 3.82 6.13 53.02
CA LEU A 94 2.70 6.14 53.96
C LEU A 94 2.91 5.25 55.20
N PHE A 95 4.10 4.69 55.40
CA PHE A 95 4.42 3.80 56.52
C PHE A 95 5.76 4.16 57.15
N ALA A 96 5.87 5.39 57.67
CA ALA A 96 6.86 5.74 58.69
C ALA A 96 6.28 5.46 60.07
#